data_AF-A0A851DLR5-F1
#
_entry.id   AF-A0A851DLR5-F1
#
_cell.length_a   1.000
_cell.length_b   1.000
_cell.length_c   1.000
_cell.angle_alpha   90.00
_cell.angle_beta   90.00
_cell.angle_gamma   90.00
#
_symmetry.space_group_name_H-M   'P 1'
#
loop_
_entity.id
_entity.type
_entity.pdbx_description
1 polymer ?
#
loop_
_entity_poly.entity_id
_entity_poly.type
_entity_poly.pdbx_seq_one_letter_code
_entity_poly.pdbx_strand_id
1 'polypeptide(L)'
;GDCCNEPLDLYSYLHSQEIGTTLALLYITWAELLEARGSFKKADLIFQEGLQRKAEPLDKLQSHHRQFQTRVSRQTLLGLEETPEGNDTDLLAAAEPQRSSLADLKGRGKKKVKAPVLRVGDALKATNQPRSFQTLPSQQISNNLGFAVFDENSVSGPELPVLTPQPWAAPPAPRAKENELRAGPWNSGR
;
A
#
# COMPACT_ATOMS: atom_id res chain seq x y z
N GLY A 1 -9.32 -0.10 -20.36
CA GLY A 1 -8.88 -1.49 -20.10
C GLY A 1 -7.46 -1.37 -19.64
N ASP A 2 -7.24 -1.48 -18.32
CA ASP A 2 -5.93 -1.28 -17.74
C ASP A 2 -5.02 -2.45 -18.12
N CYS A 3 -3.93 -2.13 -18.80
CA CYS A 3 -3.01 -3.12 -19.35
C CYS A 3 -2.01 -3.67 -18.30
N CYS A 4 -2.07 -3.21 -17.06
CA CYS A 4 -1.18 -3.59 -15.97
C CYS A 4 -1.95 -3.80 -14.66
N ASN A 5 -1.52 -4.79 -13.87
CA ASN A 5 -2.08 -5.06 -12.55
C ASN A 5 -1.79 -3.93 -11.54
N GLU A 6 -0.63 -3.28 -11.69
CA GLU A 6 -0.19 -2.20 -10.83
C GLU A 6 0.19 -1.00 -11.71
N PRO A 7 -0.75 -0.04 -11.93
CA PRO A 7 -0.50 1.07 -12.83
C PRO A 7 0.58 2.04 -12.33
N LEU A 8 0.87 2.08 -11.02
CA LEU A 8 1.98 2.88 -10.48
C LEU A 8 3.34 2.38 -10.97
N ASP A 9 3.54 1.07 -11.09
CA ASP A 9 4.80 0.50 -11.58
C ASP A 9 5.10 0.95 -13.01
N LEU A 10 4.06 1.14 -13.83
CA LEU A 10 4.21 1.67 -15.18
C LEU A 10 4.69 3.12 -15.16
N TYR A 11 4.14 3.98 -14.31
CA TYR A 11 4.61 5.36 -14.20
C TYR A 11 6.04 5.46 -13.67
N SER A 12 6.39 4.64 -12.67
CA SER A 12 7.77 4.52 -12.19
C SER A 12 8.72 4.05 -13.29
N TYR A 13 8.30 3.09 -14.12
CA TYR A 13 9.05 2.64 -15.28
C TYR A 13 9.26 3.77 -16.30
N LEU A 14 8.18 4.45 -16.71
CA LEU A 14 8.23 5.57 -17.67
C LEU A 14 9.16 6.67 -17.18
N HIS A 15 9.09 7.04 -15.90
CA HIS A 15 9.97 8.02 -15.29
C HIS A 15 11.44 7.58 -15.28
N SER A 16 11.72 6.32 -14.94
CA SER A 16 13.08 5.76 -14.92
C SER A 16 13.74 5.69 -16.30
N GLN A 17 12.93 5.56 -17.35
CA GLN A 17 13.36 5.52 -18.75
C GLN A 17 13.30 6.89 -19.44
N GLU A 18 12.97 7.94 -18.69
CA GLU A 18 12.74 9.30 -19.21
C GLU A 18 11.70 9.38 -20.34
N ILE A 19 10.74 8.44 -20.36
CA ILE A 19 9.69 8.40 -21.38
C ILE A 19 8.55 9.34 -20.97
N GLY A 20 8.32 10.37 -21.78
CA GLY A 20 7.22 11.32 -21.59
C GLY A 20 7.43 12.30 -20.42
N THR A 21 8.65 12.42 -19.89
CA THR A 21 9.00 13.36 -18.81
C THR A 21 8.91 14.84 -19.22
N THR A 22 8.79 15.12 -20.52
CA THR A 22 8.52 16.45 -21.05
C THR A 22 7.02 16.75 -21.18
N LEU A 23 6.13 15.76 -20.97
CA LEU A 23 4.70 15.90 -21.15
C LEU A 23 3.99 16.06 -19.81
N ALA A 24 3.23 17.15 -19.66
CA ALA A 24 2.44 17.42 -18.46
C ALA A 24 1.45 16.29 -18.14
N LEU A 25 0.93 15.62 -19.18
CA LEU A 25 -0.04 14.53 -19.04
C LEU A 25 0.48 13.36 -18.18
N LEU A 26 1.80 13.06 -18.27
CA LEU A 26 2.42 12.01 -17.48
C LEU A 26 2.26 12.32 -15.98
N TYR A 27 2.68 13.51 -15.57
CA TYR A 27 2.63 13.96 -14.17
C TYR A 27 1.21 14.10 -13.66
N ILE A 28 0.29 14.62 -14.48
CA ILE A 28 -1.13 14.78 -14.10
C ILE A 28 -1.75 13.41 -13.81
N THR A 29 -1.67 12.47 -14.75
CA THR A 29 -2.33 11.16 -14.59
C THR A 29 -1.68 10.31 -13.51
N TRP A 30 -0.36 10.43 -13.34
CA TRP A 30 0.36 9.78 -12.26
C TRP A 30 -0.06 10.32 -10.88
N ALA A 31 -0.14 11.65 -10.74
CA ALA A 31 -0.58 12.27 -9.49
C ALA A 31 -2.05 11.97 -9.17
N GLU A 32 -2.94 11.95 -10.17
CA GLU A 32 -4.35 11.55 -10.00
C GLU A 32 -4.48 10.09 -9.51
N LEU A 33 -3.65 9.18 -10.02
CA LEU A 33 -3.62 7.80 -9.55
C LEU A 33 -3.10 7.69 -8.10
N LEU A 34 -2.12 8.51 -7.72
CA LEU A 34 -1.62 8.59 -6.35
C LEU A 34 -2.67 9.21 -5.40
N GLU A 35 -3.42 10.22 -5.86
CA GLU A 35 -4.54 10.82 -5.16
C GLU A 35 -5.65 9.78 -4.90
N ALA A 36 -6.02 9.00 -5.92
CA ALA A 36 -7.01 7.92 -5.79
C ALA A 36 -6.62 6.83 -4.77
N ARG A 37 -5.31 6.66 -4.54
CA ARG A 37 -4.75 5.73 -3.54
C ARG A 37 -4.57 6.37 -2.15
N GLY A 38 -4.97 7.63 -1.97
CA GLY A 38 -4.83 8.38 -0.72
C GLY A 38 -3.40 8.84 -0.41
N SER A 39 -2.46 8.74 -1.38
CA SER A 39 -1.06 9.12 -1.18
C SER A 39 -0.79 10.56 -1.62
N PHE A 40 -1.43 11.52 -0.94
CA PHE A 40 -1.39 12.96 -1.32
C PHE A 40 0.02 13.55 -1.31
N LYS A 41 0.88 13.18 -0.36
CA LYS A 41 2.27 13.68 -0.29
C LYS A 41 3.07 13.33 -1.55
N LYS A 42 2.94 12.08 -2.02
CA LYS A 42 3.61 11.65 -3.26
C LYS A 42 3.02 12.34 -4.48
N ALA A 43 1.69 12.50 -4.54
CA ALA A 43 1.03 13.20 -5.65
C ALA A 43 1.55 14.65 -5.78
N ASP A 44 1.71 15.37 -4.66
CA ASP A 44 2.27 16.72 -4.67
C ASP A 44 3.72 16.76 -5.18
N LEU A 45 4.57 15.81 -4.75
CA LEU A 45 5.94 15.68 -5.24
C LEU A 45 5.99 15.46 -6.76
N ILE A 46 5.11 14.62 -7.32
CA ILE A 46 5.03 14.38 -8.76
C ILE A 46 4.63 15.66 -9.51
N PHE A 47 3.68 16.45 -8.99
CA PHE A 47 3.34 17.74 -9.58
C PHE A 47 4.52 18.72 -9.55
N GLN A 48 5.20 18.83 -8.40
CA GLN A 48 6.37 19.70 -8.24
C GLN A 48 7.49 19.30 -9.21
N GLU A 49 7.73 18.01 -9.38
CA GLU A 49 8.74 17.51 -10.31
C GLU A 49 8.40 17.83 -11.77
N GLY A 50 7.14 17.66 -12.18
CA GLY A 50 6.69 18.05 -13.52
C GLY A 50 6.85 19.55 -13.78
N LEU A 51 6.60 20.39 -12.76
CA LEU A 51 6.80 21.84 -12.83
C LEU A 51 8.28 22.20 -12.93
N GLN A 52 9.14 21.52 -12.16
CA GLN A 52 10.59 21.69 -12.20
C GLN A 52 11.16 21.33 -13.58
N ARG A 53 10.64 20.27 -14.20
CA ARG A 53 11.00 19.84 -15.57
C ARG A 53 10.34 20.67 -16.67
N LYS A 54 9.46 21.62 -16.32
CA LYS A 54 8.70 22.46 -17.26
C LYS A 54 7.93 21.64 -18.30
N ALA A 55 7.27 20.58 -17.85
CA ALA A 55 6.54 19.69 -18.74
C ALA A 55 5.38 20.42 -19.46
N GLU A 56 5.22 20.20 -20.77
CA GLU A 56 4.25 20.90 -21.61
C GLU A 56 2.93 20.11 -21.73
N PRO A 57 1.76 20.78 -21.72
CA PRO A 57 1.54 22.21 -21.51
C PRO A 57 1.65 22.61 -20.02
N LEU A 58 2.51 23.60 -19.71
CA LEU A 58 2.80 24.00 -18.34
C LEU A 58 1.58 24.62 -17.63
N ASP A 59 0.80 25.42 -18.34
CA ASP A 59 -0.43 26.04 -17.79
C ASP A 59 -1.43 24.98 -17.35
N LYS A 60 -1.54 23.89 -18.12
CA LYS A 60 -2.40 22.76 -17.78
C LYS A 60 -1.90 22.06 -16.53
N LEU A 61 -0.59 21.82 -16.42
CA LEU A 61 0.01 21.22 -15.24
C LEU A 61 -0.23 22.05 -13.97
N GLN A 62 0.00 23.36 -14.04
CA GLN A 62 -0.23 24.29 -12.93
C GLN A 62 -1.71 24.34 -12.52
N SER A 63 -2.61 24.37 -13.51
CA SER A 63 -4.06 24.35 -13.25
C SER A 63 -4.48 23.07 -12.52
N HIS A 64 -4.03 21.90 -12.99
CA HIS A 64 -4.32 20.63 -12.32
C HIS A 64 -3.71 20.56 -10.92
N HIS A 65 -2.50 21.08 -10.71
CA HIS A 65 -1.86 21.12 -9.39
C HIS A 65 -2.67 21.96 -8.39
N ARG A 66 -3.14 23.14 -8.80
CA ARG A 66 -4.02 23.98 -7.95
C ARG A 66 -5.35 23.31 -7.64
N GLN A 67 -5.95 22.64 -8.63
CA GLN A 67 -7.19 21.88 -8.43
C GLN A 67 -6.98 20.73 -7.43
N PHE A 68 -5.88 19.99 -7.57
CA PHE A 68 -5.48 18.94 -6.61
C PHE A 68 -5.34 19.52 -5.19
N GLN A 69 -4.58 20.60 -5.01
CA GLN A 69 -4.41 21.24 -3.71
C GLN A 69 -5.75 21.68 -3.10
N THR A 70 -6.67 22.19 -3.92
CA THR A 70 -8.03 22.57 -3.48
C THR A 70 -8.85 21.36 -3.02
N ARG A 71 -8.76 20.23 -3.74
CA ARG A 71 -9.46 19.00 -3.36
C ARG A 71 -8.91 18.43 -2.04
N VAL A 72 -7.59 18.35 -1.92
CA VAL A 72 -6.93 17.83 -0.72
C VAL A 72 -7.23 18.71 0.49
N SER A 73 -7.15 20.04 0.37
CA SER A 73 -7.45 20.94 1.49
C SER A 73 -8.90 20.81 1.96
N ARG A 74 -9.85 20.74 1.03
CA ARG A 74 -11.26 20.49 1.34
C ARG A 74 -11.46 19.14 2.05
N GLN A 75 -10.81 18.08 1.56
CA GLN A 75 -10.90 16.76 2.18
C GLN A 75 -10.32 16.75 3.60
N THR A 76 -9.19 17.42 3.83
CA THR A 76 -8.60 17.53 5.17
C THR A 76 -9.46 18.33 6.15
N LEU A 77 -10.15 19.37 5.67
CA LEU A 77 -11.04 20.16 6.51
C LEU A 77 -12.28 19.34 6.94
N LEU A 78 -12.91 18.65 5.99
CA LEU A 78 -14.05 17.78 6.26
C LEU A 78 -13.67 16.62 7.20
N GLY A 79 -12.50 16.01 6.99
CA GLY A 79 -12.03 14.91 7.86
C GLY A 79 -11.67 15.34 9.28
N LEU A 80 -11.43 16.64 9.53
CA LEU A 80 -11.21 17.17 10.88
C LEU A 80 -12.52 17.50 11.60
N GLU A 81 -13.57 17.85 10.85
CA GLU A 81 -14.91 18.15 11.38
C GLU A 81 -15.64 16.87 11.85
N GLU A 82 -15.30 15.70 11.30
CA GLU A 82 -15.67 14.37 11.84
C GLU A 82 -14.81 13.95 13.05
N THR A 83 -14.33 14.89 13.86
CA THR A 83 -13.83 14.55 15.20
C THR A 83 -15.02 14.17 16.10
N PRO A 84 -14.90 13.12 16.93
CA PRO A 84 -16.02 12.45 17.60
C PRO A 84 -16.47 13.22 18.85
N GLU A 85 -16.76 14.50 18.72
CA GLU A 85 -17.21 15.37 19.80
C GLU A 85 -18.55 16.01 19.39
N GLY A 86 -19.60 15.19 19.27
CA GLY A 86 -20.98 15.68 19.22
C GLY A 86 -21.90 15.08 18.15
N ASN A 87 -22.19 13.77 18.21
CA ASN A 87 -23.44 13.24 17.65
C ASN A 87 -23.89 11.96 18.39
N ASP A 88 -24.30 12.16 19.63
CA ASP A 88 -25.10 11.26 20.47
C ASP A 88 -26.53 11.00 19.89
N THR A 89 -26.66 10.75 18.58
CA THR A 89 -27.95 10.47 17.92
C THR A 89 -27.88 9.41 16.80
N ASP A 90 -26.99 8.42 16.90
CA ASP A 90 -27.19 7.16 16.16
C ASP A 90 -26.82 5.95 17.01
N LEU A 91 -27.63 5.73 18.05
CA LEU A 91 -27.72 4.45 18.74
C LEU A 91 -28.44 3.47 17.80
N LEU A 92 -27.80 2.31 17.55
CA LEU A 92 -28.33 1.03 17.02
C LEU A 92 -27.79 0.54 15.65
N ALA A 93 -26.55 0.87 15.28
CA ALA A 93 -25.76 -0.08 14.48
C ALA A 93 -25.18 -1.13 15.44
N ALA A 94 -25.78 -2.32 15.48
CA ALA A 94 -25.21 -3.46 16.21
C ALA A 94 -23.73 -3.60 15.83
N ALA A 95 -22.81 -3.44 16.77
CA ALA A 95 -21.38 -3.46 16.53
C ALA A 95 -20.99 -4.76 15.80
N GLU A 96 -20.77 -4.67 14.49
CA GLU A 96 -20.30 -5.80 13.71
C GLU A 96 -18.94 -6.25 14.27
N PRO A 97 -18.69 -7.57 14.36
CA PRO A 97 -17.44 -8.07 14.92
C PRO A 97 -16.25 -7.65 14.05
N GLN A 98 -15.42 -6.76 14.58
CA GLN A 98 -14.17 -6.34 13.93
C GLN A 98 -13.16 -7.50 13.88
N ARG A 99 -12.42 -7.61 12.78
CA ARG A 99 -11.40 -8.67 12.60
C ARG A 99 -10.27 -8.48 13.60
N SER A 100 -9.93 -9.55 14.34
CA SER A 100 -8.75 -9.62 15.19
C SER A 100 -7.54 -10.13 14.39
N SER A 101 -6.48 -9.32 14.29
CA SER A 101 -5.24 -9.71 13.61
C SER A 101 -4.55 -10.86 14.35
N LEU A 102 -4.07 -11.86 13.60
CA LEU A 102 -3.40 -13.06 14.12
C LEU A 102 -4.21 -13.85 15.17
N ALA A 103 -5.55 -13.83 15.07
CA ALA A 103 -6.40 -14.57 16.00
C ALA A 103 -6.35 -16.09 15.79
N ASP A 104 -6.43 -16.84 16.89
CA ASP A 104 -6.52 -18.30 16.85
C ASP A 104 -7.82 -18.76 16.20
N LEU A 105 -7.71 -19.76 15.32
CA LEU A 105 -8.87 -20.48 14.80
C LEU A 105 -9.36 -21.51 15.80
N LYS A 106 -10.69 -21.60 15.99
CA LYS A 106 -11.29 -22.60 16.87
C LYS A 106 -11.32 -23.96 16.18
N GLY A 107 -10.41 -24.85 16.54
CA GLY A 107 -10.48 -26.25 16.12
C GLY A 107 -11.77 -26.93 16.60
N ARG A 108 -12.58 -27.47 15.69
CA ARG A 108 -13.68 -28.38 16.04
C ARG A 108 -13.31 -29.82 15.69
N GLY A 109 -13.27 -30.69 16.69
CA GLY A 109 -13.15 -32.14 16.51
C GLY A 109 -12.71 -32.86 17.79
N LYS A 110 -13.47 -33.88 18.21
CA LYS A 110 -13.00 -34.87 19.20
C LYS A 110 -12.35 -36.01 18.43
N LYS A 111 -11.02 -36.01 18.29
CA LYS A 111 -10.10 -37.13 17.95
C LYS A 111 -9.06 -36.75 16.89
N LYS A 112 -7.90 -37.36 17.08
CA LYS A 112 -6.65 -37.32 16.33
C LYS A 112 -6.88 -37.39 14.81
N VAL A 113 -6.66 -36.28 14.09
CA VAL A 113 -6.55 -36.26 12.63
C VAL A 113 -5.21 -35.62 12.28
N LYS A 114 -4.39 -36.38 11.53
CA LYS A 114 -2.96 -36.17 11.32
C LYS A 114 -2.64 -35.27 10.11
N ALA A 115 -3.64 -34.59 9.55
CA ALA A 115 -3.48 -33.60 8.50
C ALA A 115 -4.55 -32.50 8.66
N PRO A 116 -4.20 -31.21 8.63
CA PRO A 116 -5.16 -30.13 8.80
C PRO A 116 -6.04 -30.01 7.54
N VAL A 117 -7.25 -30.57 7.56
CA VAL A 117 -8.30 -30.17 6.61
C VAL A 117 -9.08 -29.03 7.27
N LEU A 118 -8.44 -27.87 7.41
CA LEU A 118 -9.11 -26.68 7.91
C LEU A 118 -9.75 -25.95 6.72
N ARG A 119 -11.02 -26.25 6.45
CA ARG A 119 -11.88 -25.29 5.76
C ARG A 119 -12.19 -24.18 6.75
N VAL A 120 -11.52 -23.05 6.60
CA VAL A 120 -11.69 -21.87 7.45
C VAL A 120 -12.94 -21.12 6.98
N GLY A 121 -14.10 -21.41 7.59
CA GLY A 121 -15.24 -20.49 7.61
C GLY A 121 -15.14 -19.53 8.80
N ASP A 122 -16.27 -19.15 9.41
CA ASP A 122 -16.38 -18.25 10.58
C ASP A 122 -15.82 -18.80 11.91
N ALA A 123 -14.74 -19.58 11.87
CA ALA A 123 -14.15 -20.26 13.02
C ALA A 123 -13.17 -19.37 13.80
N LEU A 124 -13.54 -18.13 14.12
CA LEU A 124 -12.76 -17.28 15.02
C LEU A 124 -12.98 -17.71 16.48
N LYS A 125 -11.91 -17.88 17.25
CA LYS A 125 -12.01 -18.12 18.69
C LYS A 125 -12.24 -16.78 19.38
N ALA A 126 -13.34 -16.64 20.14
CA ALA A 126 -13.54 -15.50 21.03
C ALA A 126 -12.31 -15.36 21.95
N THR A 127 -11.75 -14.16 22.03
CA THR A 127 -10.51 -13.87 22.74
C THR A 127 -10.66 -14.16 24.23
N ASN A 128 -10.40 -15.39 24.62
CA ASN A 128 -10.15 -15.78 26.00
C ASN A 128 -8.78 -16.44 25.96
N GLN A 129 -7.75 -15.60 26.18
CA GLN A 129 -6.36 -16.06 26.27
C GLN A 129 -6.27 -17.23 27.26
N PRO A 130 -5.53 -18.26 26.88
CA PRO A 130 -4.33 -18.54 27.65
C PRO A 130 -3.12 -18.30 26.76
N ARG A 131 -2.23 -17.40 27.18
CA ARG A 131 -0.87 -17.32 26.66
C ARG A 131 -0.32 -18.74 26.54
N SER A 132 0.02 -19.18 25.33
CA SER A 132 0.92 -20.32 25.20
C SER A 132 2.27 -19.83 25.72
N PHE A 133 2.64 -20.25 26.92
CA PHE A 133 4.02 -20.13 27.38
C PHE A 133 4.84 -21.09 26.54
N GLN A 134 5.34 -20.62 25.39
CA GLN A 134 6.46 -21.27 24.74
C GLN A 134 7.69 -20.87 25.55
N THR A 135 8.37 -21.85 26.14
CA THR A 135 9.74 -21.67 26.60
C THR A 135 10.56 -21.28 25.38
N LEU A 136 10.92 -19.99 25.27
CA LEU A 136 11.83 -19.58 24.20
C LEU A 136 13.11 -20.41 24.37
N PRO A 137 13.62 -21.10 23.33
CA PRO A 137 15.02 -21.48 23.34
C PRO A 137 15.80 -20.17 23.51
N SER A 138 16.70 -20.12 24.49
CA SER A 138 17.52 -18.93 24.75
C SER A 138 18.05 -18.40 23.43
N GLN A 139 17.55 -17.25 22.96
CA GLN A 139 18.07 -16.57 21.77
C GLN A 139 19.40 -15.88 22.09
N GLN A 140 20.22 -16.42 23.01
CA GLN A 140 21.66 -16.19 22.97
C GLN A 140 22.24 -16.97 21.79
N ILE A 141 21.89 -16.51 20.61
CA ILE A 141 22.64 -16.77 19.41
C ILE A 141 24.00 -16.13 19.67
N SER A 142 24.99 -16.99 19.91
CA SER A 142 26.44 -16.80 19.77
C SER A 142 26.93 -15.36 19.66
N ASN A 143 27.87 -14.99 20.55
CA ASN A 143 28.69 -13.76 20.53
C ASN A 143 29.51 -13.60 19.23
N ASN A 144 28.86 -13.51 18.08
CA ASN A 144 29.46 -12.99 16.87
C ASN A 144 29.38 -11.47 16.95
N LEU A 145 30.48 -10.81 16.59
CA LEU A 145 30.63 -9.36 16.61
C LEU A 145 29.62 -8.75 15.62
N GLY A 146 28.43 -8.39 16.09
CA GLY A 146 27.43 -7.67 15.30
C GLY A 146 27.88 -6.22 15.07
N PHE A 147 27.51 -5.63 13.95
CA PHE A 147 27.70 -4.19 13.72
C PHE A 147 26.46 -3.43 14.22
N ALA A 148 26.67 -2.22 14.75
CA ALA A 148 25.57 -1.35 15.15
C ALA A 148 24.84 -0.84 13.90
N VAL A 149 23.51 -0.93 13.92
CA VAL A 149 22.67 -0.29 12.90
C VAL A 149 22.72 1.22 13.14
N PHE A 150 22.87 1.99 12.06
CA PHE A 150 22.89 3.45 12.13
C PHE A 150 21.58 3.98 12.73
N ASP A 151 21.71 4.81 13.77
CA ASP A 151 20.57 5.51 14.38
C ASP A 151 20.42 6.90 13.75
N GLU A 152 19.41 7.04 12.90
CA GLU A 152 19.09 8.31 12.23
C GLU A 152 18.73 9.42 13.23
N ASN A 153 18.29 9.09 14.45
CA ASN A 153 17.97 10.09 15.48
C ASN A 153 19.23 10.70 16.14
N SER A 154 20.38 10.05 16.01
CA SER A 154 21.65 10.51 16.58
C SER A 154 22.30 11.63 15.76
N VAL A 155 21.81 11.92 14.55
CA VAL A 155 22.36 12.94 13.65
C VAL A 155 21.23 13.85 13.17
N SER A 156 21.14 15.05 13.75
CA SER A 156 20.28 16.13 13.23
C SER A 156 20.94 16.76 11.99
N GLY A 157 20.97 16.04 10.86
CA GLY A 157 21.53 16.47 9.58
C GLY A 157 20.56 16.21 8.42
N PRO A 158 20.69 16.92 7.28
CA PRO A 158 19.63 17.00 6.28
C PRO A 158 19.44 15.66 5.54
N GLU A 159 18.16 15.37 5.33
CA GLU A 159 17.52 14.59 4.27
C GLU A 159 18.38 13.53 3.58
N LEU A 160 17.96 12.26 3.73
CA LEU A 160 18.52 11.08 3.08
C LEU A 160 19.01 11.40 1.65
N PRO A 161 20.21 10.94 1.25
CA PRO A 161 20.73 11.21 -0.08
C PRO A 161 19.69 10.78 -1.11
N VAL A 162 19.32 11.70 -2.02
CA VAL A 162 18.42 11.44 -3.13
C VAL A 162 19.00 10.25 -3.91
N LEU A 163 18.43 9.07 -3.69
CA LEU A 163 18.83 7.87 -4.41
C LEU A 163 18.44 8.10 -5.87
N THR A 164 19.43 8.28 -6.73
CA THR A 164 19.21 8.23 -8.18
C THR A 164 18.66 6.85 -8.50
N PRO A 165 17.39 6.73 -8.93
CA PRO A 165 16.79 5.44 -9.19
C PRO A 165 17.56 4.77 -10.33
N GLN A 166 18.00 3.54 -10.15
CA GLN A 166 18.52 2.75 -11.26
C GLN A 166 17.42 2.58 -12.31
N PRO A 167 17.70 2.81 -13.60
CA PRO A 167 16.72 2.62 -14.66
C PRO A 167 16.20 1.20 -14.65
N TRP A 168 14.89 1.02 -14.73
CA TRP A 168 14.30 -0.31 -14.70
C TRP A 168 14.67 -1.09 -15.98
N ALA A 169 15.27 -2.28 -15.86
CA ALA A 169 15.79 -3.05 -17.00
C ALA A 169 14.73 -3.60 -17.98
N ALA A 170 13.45 -3.67 -17.60
CA ALA A 170 12.36 -4.23 -18.38
C ALA A 170 11.00 -3.61 -17.94
N PRO A 171 10.00 -3.48 -18.83
CA PRO A 171 8.70 -2.96 -18.43
C PRO A 171 8.00 -3.89 -17.41
N PRO A 172 7.17 -3.34 -16.50
CA PRO A 172 6.44 -4.14 -15.53
C PRO A 172 5.51 -5.12 -16.23
N ALA A 173 5.42 -6.33 -15.68
CA ALA A 173 4.61 -7.37 -16.27
C ALA A 173 3.12 -6.97 -16.22
N PRO A 174 2.36 -7.14 -17.32
CA PRO A 174 0.94 -6.82 -17.32
C PRO A 174 0.15 -7.73 -16.36
N ARG A 175 0.70 -8.92 -16.05
CA ARG A 175 0.10 -9.95 -15.20
C ARG A 175 1.00 -10.39 -14.06
N ALA A 176 0.44 -10.47 -12.86
CA ALA A 176 1.04 -11.14 -11.72
C ALA A 176 0.86 -12.66 -11.88
N LYS A 177 1.67 -13.28 -12.75
CA LYS A 177 1.55 -14.69 -13.16
C LYS A 177 1.49 -15.72 -12.01
N GLU A 178 2.03 -15.38 -10.84
CA GLU A 178 2.03 -16.23 -9.65
C GLU A 178 0.76 -16.07 -8.80
N ASN A 179 0.06 -14.93 -8.92
CA ASN A 179 -1.18 -14.62 -8.20
C ASN A 179 -2.44 -14.91 -9.04
N GLU A 180 -2.28 -15.18 -10.34
CA GLU A 180 -3.36 -15.49 -11.27
C GLU A 180 -3.29 -16.96 -11.73
N LEU A 181 -4.34 -17.73 -11.48
CA LEU A 181 -4.52 -19.05 -12.10
C LEU A 181 -5.23 -18.90 -13.44
N ARG A 182 -4.67 -19.50 -14.50
CA ARG A 182 -5.36 -19.66 -15.77
C ARG A 182 -6.44 -20.74 -15.63
N ALA A 183 -7.57 -20.56 -16.30
CA ALA A 183 -8.64 -21.55 -16.32
C ALA A 183 -8.10 -22.90 -16.85
N GLY A 184 -8.44 -23.98 -16.14
CA GLY A 184 -8.24 -25.36 -16.59
C GLY A 184 -9.27 -25.77 -17.65
N PRO A 185 -9.15 -26.98 -18.23
CA PRO A 185 -9.83 -27.34 -19.46
C PRO A 185 -11.36 -27.30 -19.33
N TRP A 186 -11.99 -26.38 -20.05
CA TRP A 186 -13.19 -26.69 -20.83
C TRP A 186 -12.74 -26.63 -22.28
N ASN A 187 -12.85 -27.77 -22.97
CA ASN A 187 -12.62 -27.91 -24.41
C ASN A 187 -12.87 -26.59 -25.16
N SER A 188 -11.84 -26.00 -25.77
CA SER A 188 -12.00 -24.91 -26.75
C SER A 188 -12.70 -25.51 -27.97
N GLY A 189 -14.01 -25.69 -27.82
CA GLY A 189 -14.89 -26.37 -28.73
C GLY A 189 -15.19 -25.47 -29.91
N ARG A 190 -14.45 -25.76 -30.99
CA ARG A 190 -14.71 -25.51 -32.41
C ARG A 190 -14.83 -24.05 -32.87
#